data_AF-A0A934LBV5-F1
#
_entry.id   AF-A0A934LBV5-F1
#
_cell.length_a   1.000
_cell.length_b   1.000
_cell.length_c   1.000
_cell.angle_alpha   90.00
_cell.angle_beta   90.00
_cell.angle_gamma   90.00
#
_symmetry.space_group_name_H-M   'P 1'
#
loop_
_entity.id
_entity.type
_entity.pdbx_description
1 polymer ?
#
loop_
_entity_poly.entity_id
_entity_poly.type
_entity_poly.pdbx_seq_one_letter_code
_entity_poly.pdbx_strand_id
1 'polypeptide(L)'
;MPSSTQPDDRIDYAALVAQHPWTIARDRKCILSPDSDGMLCGLLVTNFLNWEVVGFYDGKILISKEGVNFNDCVFLDIEINRRGVGSIGNHLVEFNRNLTINNHNFDECIQPNILRGFDGKNAFQRKYPFGTIHLLLGSLQESGVIGDLPDTAVSPLLFADGVGNNLFGYPENCLN
;
A
#
# COMPACT_ATOMS: atom_id res chain seq x y z
N MET A 1 24.51 -9.92 -27.68
CA MET A 1 23.83 -10.25 -26.42
C MET A 1 23.82 -9.01 -25.55
N PRO A 2 22.68 -8.36 -25.29
CA PRO A 2 22.59 -7.40 -24.23
C PRO A 2 22.33 -8.16 -22.93
N SER A 3 23.33 -8.23 -22.06
CA SER A 3 23.11 -8.50 -20.64
C SER A 3 22.56 -7.22 -20.00
N SER A 4 21.24 -7.07 -19.98
CA SER A 4 20.59 -6.15 -19.05
C SER A 4 19.86 -7.03 -18.05
N THR A 5 20.50 -7.34 -16.93
CA THR A 5 19.74 -7.68 -15.72
C THR A 5 18.83 -6.48 -15.46
N GLN A 6 17.55 -6.60 -15.79
CA GLN A 6 16.58 -5.62 -15.30
C GLN A 6 16.72 -5.56 -13.77
N PRO A 7 16.62 -4.36 -13.16
CA PRO A 7 16.53 -4.27 -11.72
C PRO A 7 15.45 -5.25 -11.22
N ASP A 8 15.73 -5.97 -10.15
CA ASP A 8 14.72 -6.80 -9.51
C ASP A 8 13.64 -5.85 -8.93
N ASP A 9 12.48 -5.81 -9.58
CA ASP A 9 11.36 -4.92 -9.22
C ASP A 9 10.53 -5.49 -8.06
N ARG A 10 10.95 -6.62 -7.46
CA ARG A 10 10.30 -7.21 -6.29
C ARG A 10 10.37 -6.29 -5.09
N ILE A 11 9.30 -6.33 -4.30
CA ILE A 11 9.25 -5.62 -3.03
C ILE A 11 10.05 -6.41 -2.00
N ASP A 12 11.06 -5.77 -1.41
CA ASP A 12 11.79 -6.29 -0.26
C ASP A 12 10.95 -6.04 1.01
N TYR A 13 10.10 -7.02 1.33
CA TYR A 13 9.22 -6.95 2.50
C TYR A 13 9.98 -6.89 3.82
N ALA A 14 11.15 -7.55 3.91
CA ALA A 14 11.96 -7.54 5.12
C ALA A 14 12.49 -6.13 5.40
N ALA A 15 13.02 -5.46 4.37
CA ALA A 15 13.45 -4.08 4.47
C ALA A 15 12.28 -3.12 4.75
N LEU A 16 11.14 -3.31 4.09
CA LEU A 16 9.93 -2.51 4.29
C LEU A 16 9.44 -2.58 5.75
N VAL A 17 9.32 -3.77 6.31
CA VAL A 17 8.89 -3.96 7.70
C VAL A 17 9.92 -3.40 8.69
N ALA A 18 11.22 -3.55 8.40
CA ALA A 18 12.28 -2.99 9.23
C ALA A 18 12.28 -1.45 9.24
N GLN A 19 12.01 -0.82 8.10
CA GLN A 19 11.92 0.64 7.98
C GLN A 19 10.62 1.20 8.57
N HIS A 20 9.53 0.45 8.44
CA HIS A 20 8.20 0.85 8.89
C HIS A 20 7.61 -0.19 9.86
N PRO A 21 8.15 -0.31 11.08
CA PRO A 21 7.70 -1.30 12.06
C PRO A 21 6.25 -1.10 12.48
N TRP A 22 5.67 0.07 12.20
CA TRP A 22 4.27 0.33 12.43
C TRP A 22 3.33 -0.55 11.61
N THR A 23 3.78 -1.13 10.49
CA THR A 23 2.98 -2.02 9.63
C THR A 23 2.53 -3.29 10.34
N ILE A 24 3.31 -3.76 11.33
CA ILE A 24 3.07 -5.00 12.08
C ILE A 24 2.79 -4.75 13.56
N ALA A 25 2.84 -3.49 14.00
CA ALA A 25 2.56 -3.12 15.38
C ALA A 25 1.09 -3.39 15.72
N ARG A 26 0.80 -3.78 16.96
CA ARG A 26 -0.57 -4.00 17.43
C ARG A 26 -1.21 -2.72 17.95
N ASP A 27 -2.53 -2.75 18.11
CA ASP A 27 -3.31 -1.75 18.88
C ASP A 27 -3.21 -0.31 18.32
N ARG A 28 -3.14 -0.17 17.00
CA ARG A 28 -3.09 1.14 16.32
C ARG A 28 -4.47 1.61 15.89
N LYS A 29 -4.59 2.92 15.63
CA LYS A 29 -5.76 3.52 14.98
C LYS A 29 -5.52 3.64 13.48
N CYS A 30 -6.56 3.40 12.69
CA CYS A 30 -6.49 3.54 11.24
C CYS A 30 -7.67 4.30 10.63
N ILE A 31 -7.38 4.92 9.48
CA ILE A 31 -8.35 5.59 8.62
C ILE A 31 -8.29 4.89 7.26
N LEU A 32 -9.45 4.50 6.73
CA LEU A 32 -9.53 3.69 5.51
C LEU A 32 -9.90 4.55 4.30
N SER A 33 -9.43 4.19 3.11
CA SER A 33 -10.12 4.57 1.89
C SER A 33 -11.54 3.96 1.89
N PRO A 34 -12.57 4.66 1.39
CA PRO A 34 -13.95 4.16 1.38
C PRO A 34 -14.24 3.32 0.12
N ASP A 35 -13.35 2.41 -0.24
CA ASP A 35 -13.54 1.43 -1.33
C ASP A 35 -13.30 -0.01 -0.86
N SER A 36 -13.38 -0.96 -1.79
CA SER A 36 -13.19 -2.37 -1.48
C SER A 36 -11.78 -2.73 -1.00
N ASP A 37 -10.74 -2.10 -1.53
CA ASP A 37 -9.35 -2.41 -1.15
C ASP A 37 -9.06 -1.87 0.25
N GLY A 38 -9.43 -0.61 0.52
CA GLY A 38 -9.37 -0.03 1.87
C GLY A 38 -10.17 -0.80 2.92
N MET A 39 -11.37 -1.26 2.58
CA MET A 39 -12.17 -2.11 3.47
C MET A 39 -11.50 -3.46 3.76
N LEU A 40 -10.94 -4.13 2.75
CA LEU A 40 -10.20 -5.38 2.93
C LEU A 40 -8.95 -5.15 3.79
N CYS A 41 -8.23 -4.06 3.58
CA CYS A 41 -7.08 -3.65 4.41
C CYS A 41 -7.50 -3.50 5.87
N GLY A 42 -8.60 -2.79 6.12
CA GLY A 42 -9.17 -2.62 7.46
C GLY A 42 -9.55 -3.94 8.13
N LEU A 43 -10.23 -4.84 7.41
CA LEU A 43 -10.57 -6.18 7.91
C LEU A 43 -9.33 -6.99 8.30
N LEU A 44 -8.26 -6.90 7.51
CA LEU A 44 -7.01 -7.62 7.79
C LEU A 44 -6.36 -7.12 9.09
N VAL A 45 -6.12 -5.81 9.20
CA VAL A 45 -5.39 -5.26 10.37
C VAL A 45 -6.21 -5.31 11.66
N THR A 46 -7.53 -5.16 11.58
CA THR A 46 -8.42 -5.29 12.74
C THR A 46 -8.38 -6.72 13.29
N ASN A 47 -8.42 -7.73 12.41
CA ASN A 47 -8.43 -9.13 12.80
C ASN A 47 -7.08 -9.62 13.34
N PHE A 48 -5.98 -9.27 12.68
CA PHE A 48 -4.66 -9.83 13.02
C PHE A 48 -3.85 -8.98 14.00
N LEU A 49 -4.01 -7.65 13.97
CA LEU A 49 -3.20 -6.71 14.76
C LEU A 49 -4.00 -5.97 15.83
N ASN A 50 -5.31 -6.21 15.95
CA ASN A 50 -6.20 -5.50 16.87
C ASN A 50 -6.21 -3.98 16.63
N TRP A 51 -6.15 -3.56 15.37
CA TRP A 51 -6.28 -2.14 15.03
C TRP A 51 -7.73 -1.67 15.18
N GLU A 52 -7.91 -0.38 15.47
CA GLU A 52 -9.20 0.29 15.55
C GLU A 52 -9.44 1.14 14.29
N VAL A 53 -10.55 0.90 13.58
CA VAL A 53 -11.01 1.82 12.52
C VAL A 53 -11.66 3.04 13.17
N VAL A 54 -11.07 4.21 12.94
CA VAL A 54 -11.52 5.47 13.55
C VAL A 54 -12.03 6.49 12.54
N GLY A 55 -11.97 6.20 11.25
CA GLY A 55 -12.47 7.08 10.20
C GLY A 55 -12.29 6.56 8.79
N PHE A 56 -12.74 7.36 7.84
CA PHE A 56 -12.62 7.14 6.41
C PHE A 56 -12.14 8.41 5.71
N TYR A 57 -11.35 8.27 4.64
CA TYR A 57 -10.83 9.40 3.87
C TYR A 57 -10.76 9.05 2.38
N ASP A 58 -11.41 9.85 1.52
CA ASP A 58 -11.46 9.64 0.06
C ASP A 58 -10.44 10.48 -0.74
N GLY A 59 -9.45 11.07 -0.05
CA GLY A 59 -8.52 12.04 -0.64
C GLY A 59 -9.03 13.48 -0.65
N LYS A 60 -10.31 13.72 -0.34
CA LYS A 60 -10.93 15.05 -0.31
C LYS A 60 -11.61 15.35 1.02
N ILE A 61 -12.41 14.41 1.53
CA ILE A 61 -13.23 14.52 2.73
C ILE A 61 -12.80 13.42 3.70
N LEU A 62 -12.43 13.84 4.91
CA LEU A 62 -12.13 12.95 6.02
C LEU A 62 -13.29 12.97 7.01
N ILE A 63 -13.82 11.79 7.33
CA ILE A 63 -14.78 11.59 8.43
C ILE A 63 -14.11 10.74 9.51
N SER A 64 -14.31 11.08 10.78
CA SER A 64 -13.69 10.35 11.88
C SER A 64 -14.50 10.44 13.16
N LYS A 65 -14.19 9.55 14.11
CA LYS A 65 -14.66 9.67 15.49
C LYS A 65 -14.15 10.98 16.10
N GLU A 66 -14.97 11.59 16.94
CA GLU A 66 -14.59 12.82 17.65
C GLU A 66 -13.35 12.60 18.54
N GLY A 67 -12.47 13.59 18.62
CA GLY A 67 -11.29 13.57 19.49
C GLY A 67 -10.11 12.73 18.98
N VAL A 68 -10.18 12.19 17.75
CA VAL A 68 -9.07 11.46 17.14
C VAL A 68 -7.94 12.42 16.71
N ASN A 69 -6.71 12.12 17.13
CA ASN A 69 -5.51 12.77 16.61
C ASN A 69 -5.00 12.01 15.37
N PHE A 70 -5.09 12.61 14.20
CA PHE A 70 -4.72 11.96 12.94
C PHE A 70 -3.22 11.68 12.80
N ASN A 71 -2.36 12.36 13.56
CA ASN A 71 -0.92 12.05 13.55
C ASN A 71 -0.61 10.71 14.23
N ASP A 72 -1.55 10.18 15.03
CA ASP A 72 -1.42 8.87 15.67
C ASP A 72 -2.07 7.75 14.84
N CYS A 73 -2.71 8.10 13.71
CA CYS A 73 -3.39 7.18 12.82
C CYS A 73 -2.47 6.67 11.70
N VAL A 74 -2.79 5.49 11.18
CA VAL A 74 -2.26 4.98 9.92
C VAL A 74 -3.35 5.04 8.85
N PHE A 75 -3.03 5.58 7.69
CA PHE A 75 -3.95 5.64 6.55
C PHE A 75 -3.76 4.41 5.67
N LEU A 76 -4.84 3.68 5.41
CA LEU A 76 -4.83 2.45 4.62
C LEU A 76 -5.47 2.68 3.27
N ASP A 77 -4.77 2.22 2.23
CA ASP A 77 -5.16 2.34 0.83
C ASP A 77 -5.25 3.80 0.35
N ILE A 78 -4.47 4.68 0.98
CA ILE A 78 -4.35 6.08 0.57
C ILE A 78 -3.01 6.64 1.02
N GLU A 79 -2.31 7.30 0.09
CA GLU A 79 -1.01 7.89 0.31
C GLU A 79 -1.15 9.26 0.98
N ILE A 80 -0.36 9.49 2.04
CA ILE A 80 -0.36 10.77 2.74
C ILE A 80 1.02 11.43 2.61
N ASN A 81 1.05 12.57 1.91
CA ASN A 81 2.25 13.38 1.76
C ASN A 81 2.49 14.29 2.98
N ARG A 82 2.75 13.69 4.15
CA ARG A 82 2.94 14.41 5.41
C ARG A 82 3.93 13.68 6.30
N ARG A 83 4.97 14.40 6.75
CA ARG A 83 5.98 13.86 7.68
C ARG A 83 5.33 13.31 8.94
N GLY A 84 5.78 12.12 9.35
CA GLY A 84 5.36 11.48 10.59
C GLY A 84 3.97 10.84 10.56
N VAL A 85 3.25 10.91 9.42
CA VAL A 85 1.94 10.26 9.29
C VAL A 85 2.10 8.99 8.45
N GLY A 86 1.89 7.85 9.10
CA GLY A 86 1.95 6.54 8.46
C GLY A 86 0.86 6.39 7.42
N SER A 87 1.23 5.95 6.22
CA SER A 87 0.28 5.61 5.18
C SER A 87 0.78 4.45 4.33
N ILE A 88 -0.14 3.68 3.76
CA ILE A 88 0.17 2.61 2.81
C ILE A 88 -0.84 2.64 1.67
N GLY A 89 -0.36 2.54 0.45
CA GLY A 89 -1.18 2.62 -0.75
C GLY A 89 -0.47 2.04 -1.96
N ASN A 90 -1.16 1.94 -3.08
CA ASN A 90 -0.62 1.47 -4.36
C ASN A 90 -0.81 2.47 -5.51
N HIS A 91 -1.47 3.61 -5.28
CA HIS A 91 -1.80 4.58 -6.31
C HIS A 91 -0.55 5.34 -6.73
N LEU A 92 -0.37 5.48 -8.04
CA LEU A 92 0.73 6.26 -8.57
C LEU A 92 0.47 7.76 -8.33
N VAL A 93 1.16 8.33 -7.33
CA VAL A 93 0.95 9.72 -6.88
C VAL A 93 1.99 10.70 -7.41
N GLU A 94 3.17 10.22 -7.82
CA GLU A 94 4.21 11.07 -8.38
C GLU A 94 4.04 11.21 -9.89
N PHE A 95 3.74 12.43 -10.36
CA PHE A 95 3.59 12.68 -11.80
C PHE A 95 4.92 12.59 -12.56
N ASN A 96 5.96 13.27 -12.06
CA ASN A 96 7.28 13.29 -12.68
C ASN A 96 8.35 13.56 -11.62
N ARG A 97 9.16 12.55 -11.31
CA ARG A 97 10.17 12.59 -10.25
C ARG A 97 11.37 13.49 -10.56
N ASN A 98 11.54 13.86 -11.83
CA ASN A 98 12.60 14.79 -12.23
C ASN A 98 12.23 16.26 -11.95
N LEU A 99 11.03 16.54 -11.44
CA LEU A 99 10.66 17.88 -11.00
C LEU A 99 11.10 18.09 -9.54
N THR A 100 11.70 19.25 -9.25
CA THR A 100 11.98 19.65 -7.88
C THR A 100 10.68 20.09 -7.21
N ILE A 101 10.28 19.38 -6.15
CA ILE A 101 9.08 19.67 -5.38
C ILE A 101 9.49 19.95 -3.93
N ASN A 102 9.04 21.09 -3.37
CA ASN A 102 9.45 21.53 -2.03
C ASN A 102 8.75 20.77 -0.88
N ASN A 103 7.81 19.87 -1.19
CA ASN A 103 6.98 19.18 -0.21
C ASN A 103 6.84 17.68 -0.50
N HIS A 104 7.88 17.01 -0.98
CA HIS A 104 7.90 15.55 -1.07
C HIS A 104 8.20 14.95 0.32
N ASN A 105 7.16 14.53 1.03
CA ASN A 105 7.19 14.03 2.42
C ASN A 105 6.52 12.65 2.52
N PHE A 106 6.88 11.73 1.64
CA PHE A 106 6.39 10.35 1.63
C PHE A 106 7.25 9.40 2.47
N ASP A 107 8.09 9.93 3.37
CA ASP A 107 9.04 9.14 4.17
C ASP A 107 8.34 8.10 5.07
N GLU A 108 7.08 8.33 5.45
CA GLU A 108 6.24 7.40 6.22
C GLU A 108 5.12 6.77 5.38
N CYS A 109 5.20 6.91 4.05
CA CYS A 109 4.24 6.36 3.10
C CYS A 109 4.85 5.16 2.38
N ILE A 110 4.32 3.97 2.69
CA ILE A 110 4.68 2.74 2.00
C ILE A 110 3.92 2.69 0.69
N GLN A 111 4.63 2.86 -0.43
CA GLN A 111 4.03 2.87 -1.76
C GLN A 111 4.98 2.22 -2.77
N PRO A 112 4.63 1.05 -3.35
CA PRO A 112 5.53 0.23 -4.16
C PRO A 112 6.05 0.95 -5.41
N ASN A 113 5.26 1.85 -6.01
CA ASN A 113 5.72 2.66 -7.14
C ASN A 113 6.78 3.67 -6.71
N ILE A 114 6.64 4.30 -5.54
CA ILE A 114 7.67 5.23 -5.02
C ILE A 114 8.95 4.47 -4.70
N LEU A 115 8.82 3.29 -4.07
CA LEU A 115 9.95 2.40 -3.74
C LEU A 115 10.72 1.96 -4.98
N ARG A 116 10.02 1.71 -6.10
CA ARG A 116 10.60 1.36 -7.40
C ARG A 116 11.10 2.55 -8.22
N GLY A 117 10.92 3.77 -7.74
CA GLY A 117 11.29 4.97 -8.49
C GLY A 117 10.36 5.26 -9.68
N PHE A 118 9.13 4.76 -9.68
CA PHE A 118 8.17 4.91 -10.77
C PHE A 118 7.35 6.18 -10.64
N ASP A 119 7.08 6.81 -11.79
CA ASP A 119 6.26 8.01 -11.90
C ASP A 119 5.32 7.93 -13.10
N GLY A 120 4.38 8.88 -13.17
CA GLY A 120 3.30 8.87 -14.15
C GLY A 120 3.77 9.20 -15.55
N LYS A 121 4.89 9.92 -15.67
CA LYS A 121 5.45 10.34 -16.95
C LYS A 121 6.26 9.23 -17.63
N ASN A 122 7.05 8.47 -16.87
CA ASN A 122 8.09 7.60 -17.40
C ASN A 122 7.84 6.11 -17.11
N ALA A 123 6.98 5.77 -16.14
CA ALA A 123 6.80 4.39 -15.69
C ALA A 123 5.34 3.97 -15.46
N PHE A 124 4.37 4.77 -15.89
CA PHE A 124 2.94 4.47 -15.67
C PHE A 124 2.50 3.07 -16.12
N GLN A 125 3.01 2.62 -17.27
CA GLN A 125 2.68 1.29 -17.83
C GLN A 125 3.24 0.13 -17.00
N ARG A 126 4.17 0.38 -16.08
CA ARG A 126 4.80 -0.63 -15.21
C ARG A 126 4.38 -0.47 -13.74
N LYS A 127 3.34 0.33 -13.48
CA LYS A 127 2.89 0.56 -12.10
C LYS A 127 2.55 -0.76 -11.41
N TYR A 128 2.67 -0.77 -10.09
CA TYR A 128 2.29 -1.90 -9.26
C TYR A 128 0.86 -2.35 -9.60
N PRO A 129 0.67 -3.63 -10.00
CA PRO A 129 -0.60 -4.06 -10.59
C PRO A 129 -1.60 -4.61 -9.56
N PHE A 130 -1.18 -4.75 -8.31
CA PHE A 130 -2.00 -5.32 -7.24
C PHE A 130 -2.58 -4.23 -6.33
N GLY A 131 -3.62 -4.56 -5.58
CA GLY A 131 -4.17 -3.69 -4.54
C GLY A 131 -3.24 -3.53 -3.32
N THR A 132 -3.48 -2.50 -2.53
CA THR A 132 -2.83 -2.23 -1.23
C THR A 132 -2.92 -3.44 -0.29
N ILE A 133 -4.05 -4.17 -0.30
CA ILE A 133 -4.21 -5.39 0.49
C ILE A 133 -3.09 -6.41 0.24
N HIS A 134 -2.59 -6.53 -0.98
CA HIS A 134 -1.54 -7.49 -1.34
C HIS A 134 -0.20 -7.10 -0.70
N LEU A 135 0.08 -5.80 -0.63
CA LEU A 135 1.29 -5.27 0.00
C LEU A 135 1.24 -5.46 1.52
N LEU A 136 0.07 -5.27 2.15
CA LEU A 136 -0.13 -5.57 3.56
C LEU A 136 0.03 -7.06 3.84
N LEU A 137 -0.58 -7.93 3.04
CA LEU A 137 -0.46 -9.39 3.20
C LEU A 137 1.02 -9.83 3.16
N GLY A 138 1.79 -9.36 2.17
CA GLY A 138 3.22 -9.67 2.11
C GLY A 138 3.99 -9.20 3.34
N SER A 139 3.68 -8.00 3.87
CA SER A 139 4.31 -7.48 5.09
C SER A 139 3.96 -8.31 6.34
N LEU A 140 2.70 -8.74 6.47
CA LEU A 140 2.26 -9.59 7.58
C LEU A 140 2.82 -11.01 7.48
N GLN A 141 2.96 -11.55 6.27
CA GLN A 141 3.52 -12.89 6.06
C GLN A 141 5.02 -12.92 6.34
N GLU A 142 5.77 -11.93 5.83
CA GLU A 142 7.21 -11.78 6.09
C GLU A 142 7.52 -11.66 7.58
N SER A 143 6.67 -10.98 8.34
CA SER A 143 6.80 -10.83 9.79
C SER A 143 6.29 -12.03 10.61
N GLY A 144 5.75 -13.05 9.95
CA GLY A 144 5.19 -14.24 10.61
C GLY A 144 3.89 -13.99 11.38
N VAL A 145 3.22 -12.85 11.16
CA VAL A 145 1.89 -12.56 11.74
C VAL A 145 0.82 -13.44 11.10
N ILE A 146 0.94 -13.69 9.79
CA ILE A 146 0.10 -14.65 9.07
C ILE A 146 0.98 -15.73 8.43
N GLY A 147 0.44 -16.93 8.33
CA GLY A 147 1.04 -18.01 7.54
C GLY A 147 0.58 -17.98 6.08
N ASP A 148 0.71 -19.11 5.41
CA ASP A 148 0.25 -19.25 4.03
C ASP A 148 -1.26 -19.04 3.91
N LEU A 149 -1.67 -18.29 2.89
CA LEU A 149 -3.07 -18.04 2.59
C LEU A 149 -3.68 -19.27 1.92
N PRO A 150 -4.91 -19.69 2.29
CA PRO A 150 -5.60 -20.75 1.59
C PRO A 150 -5.98 -20.31 0.17
N ASP A 151 -6.03 -21.25 -0.79
CA ASP A 151 -6.40 -20.97 -2.19
C ASP A 151 -7.75 -20.24 -2.33
N THR A 152 -8.67 -20.46 -1.40
CA THR A 152 -9.99 -19.79 -1.36
C THR A 152 -9.89 -18.27 -1.11
N ALA A 153 -8.77 -17.79 -0.58
CA ALA A 153 -8.52 -16.36 -0.36
C ALA A 153 -8.20 -15.61 -1.67
N VAL A 154 -7.84 -16.30 -2.76
CA VAL A 154 -7.49 -15.68 -4.04
C VAL A 154 -8.69 -14.94 -4.65
N SER A 155 -9.86 -15.56 -4.66
CA SER A 155 -11.07 -14.99 -5.28
C SER A 155 -11.43 -13.59 -4.79
N PRO A 156 -11.54 -13.29 -3.48
CA PRO A 156 -11.82 -11.93 -3.01
C PRO A 156 -10.69 -10.94 -3.35
N LEU A 157 -9.44 -11.39 -3.39
CA LEU A 157 -8.28 -10.53 -3.70
C LEU A 157 -8.24 -10.09 -5.16
N LEU A 158 -8.82 -10.86 -6.08
CA LEU A 158 -8.93 -10.47 -7.50
C LEU A 158 -9.80 -9.22 -7.73
N PHE A 159 -10.67 -8.86 -6.78
CA PHE A 159 -11.51 -7.68 -6.90
C PHE A 159 -10.92 -6.42 -6.24
N ALA A 160 -9.90 -6.58 -5.39
CA ALA A 160 -9.20 -5.45 -4.77
C ALA A 160 -8.54 -4.60 -5.86
N ASP A 161 -8.81 -3.30 -5.90
CA ASP A 161 -8.32 -2.35 -6.91
C ASP A 161 -8.35 -2.87 -8.36
N GLY A 162 -9.36 -3.69 -8.69
CA GLY A 162 -9.49 -4.29 -10.03
C GLY A 162 -8.32 -5.19 -10.45
N VAL A 163 -7.59 -5.83 -9.52
CA VAL A 163 -6.47 -6.76 -9.80
C VAL A 163 -6.78 -7.74 -10.93
N GLY A 164 -7.99 -8.31 -10.95
CA GLY A 164 -8.42 -9.24 -11.99
C GLY A 164 -8.34 -8.61 -13.39
N ASN A 165 -8.75 -7.35 -13.55
CA ASN A 165 -8.63 -6.64 -14.82
C ASN A 165 -7.15 -6.36 -15.15
N ASN A 166 -6.33 -6.02 -14.16
CA ASN A 166 -4.89 -5.78 -14.37
C ASN A 166 -4.18 -7.06 -14.82
N LEU A 167 -4.55 -8.21 -14.28
CA LEU A 167 -3.99 -9.52 -14.65
C LEU A 167 -4.20 -9.83 -16.14
N PHE A 168 -5.35 -9.45 -16.71
CA PHE A 168 -5.64 -9.65 -18.13
C PHE A 168 -5.20 -8.49 -19.03
N GLY A 169 -5.10 -7.28 -18.47
CA GLY A 169 -4.74 -6.06 -19.21
C GLY A 169 -3.22 -5.83 -19.32
N TYR A 170 -2.47 -6.20 -18.28
CA TYR A 170 -1.02 -5.99 -18.15
C TYR A 170 -0.35 -7.18 -17.44
N PRO A 171 -0.49 -8.42 -17.96
CA PRO A 171 0.00 -9.63 -17.29
C PRO A 171 1.49 -9.57 -16.96
N GLU A 172 2.30 -8.92 -17.78
CA GLU A 172 3.73 -8.75 -17.57
C GLU A 172 4.07 -8.03 -16.26
N ASN A 173 3.21 -7.12 -15.80
CA ASN A 173 3.43 -6.41 -14.54
C ASN A 173 3.19 -7.31 -13.33
N CYS A 174 2.32 -8.32 -13.47
CA CYS A 174 1.94 -9.25 -12.39
C CYS A 174 2.92 -10.41 -12.21
N LEU A 175 3.90 -10.56 -13.11
CA LEU A 175 4.86 -11.67 -13.11
C LEU A 175 6.23 -11.29 -12.50
N ASN A 176 6.45 -10.02 -12.19
CA ASN A 176 7.72 -9.49 -11.70
C ASN A 176 7.77 -9.40 -10.17
#